data_AF-A0A528CTJ9-F1
#
_entry.id   AF-A0A528CTJ9-F1
#
_cell.length_a   1.000
_cell.length_b   1.000
_cell.length_c   1.000
_cell.angle_alpha   90.00
_cell.angle_beta   90.00
_cell.angle_gamma   90.00
#
_symmetry.space_group_name_H-M   'P 1'
#
loop_
_entity.id
_entity.type
_entity.pdbx_description
1 polymer ?
#
loop_
_entity_poly.entity_id
_entity_poly.type
_entity_poly.pdbx_seq_one_letter_code
_entity_poly.pdbx_strand_id
1 'polypeptide(L)'
;VADEILPYMDRVWKVLDDKRRAGERILFEGAQGTLLDIDHGTYPFVTSSNTVAGQAAAGSGVGPGAIGYVLGITKAYTTRVGEGPFPTEQKNEIGEFLG
;
A
#
# COMPACT_ATOMS: atom_id res chain seq x y z
N VAL A 1 -22.96 -9.33 -11.06
CA VAL A 1 -21.51 -9.07 -10.83
C VAL A 1 -20.58 -10.01 -11.60
N ALA A 2 -20.79 -11.33 -11.66
CA ALA A 2 -19.85 -12.21 -12.39
C ALA A 2 -19.68 -11.79 -13.86
N ASP A 3 -20.78 -11.60 -14.58
CA ASP A 3 -20.77 -11.15 -15.98
C ASP A 3 -20.16 -9.75 -16.17
N GLU A 4 -20.15 -8.94 -15.10
CA GLU A 4 -19.55 -7.61 -15.10
C GLU A 4 -18.04 -7.65 -14.82
N ILE A 5 -17.56 -8.62 -14.02
CA ILE A 5 -16.15 -8.72 -13.59
C ILE A 5 -15.32 -9.56 -14.56
N LEU A 6 -15.88 -10.67 -15.05
CA LEU A 6 -15.16 -11.63 -15.88
C LEU A 6 -14.50 -11.02 -17.14
N PRO A 7 -15.07 -9.98 -17.80
CA PRO A 7 -14.40 -9.31 -18.91
C PRO A 7 -13.03 -8.70 -18.57
N TYR A 8 -12.75 -8.45 -17.29
CA TYR A 8 -11.50 -7.86 -16.80
C TYR A 8 -10.52 -8.88 -16.22
N MET A 9 -10.90 -10.15 -16.14
CA MET A 9 -10.05 -11.20 -15.60
C MET A 9 -8.89 -11.50 -16.55
N ASP A 10 -7.66 -11.45 -16.05
CA ASP A 10 -6.48 -11.82 -16.84
C ASP A 10 -5.32 -12.30 -15.93
N ARG A 11 -4.27 -12.84 -16.54
CA ARG A 11 -3.02 -13.24 -15.90
C ARG A 11 -2.14 -12.02 -15.70
N VAL A 12 -2.42 -11.27 -14.64
CA VAL A 12 -1.74 -9.99 -14.31
C VAL A 12 -0.22 -10.08 -14.37
N TRP A 13 0.39 -11.12 -13.78
CA TRP A 13 1.85 -11.29 -13.79
C TRP A 13 2.45 -11.33 -15.21
N LYS A 14 1.72 -11.94 -16.17
CA LYS A 14 2.16 -12.04 -17.56
C LYS A 14 2.05 -10.69 -18.26
N VAL A 15 0.94 -9.99 -18.05
CA VAL A 15 0.74 -8.63 -18.57
C VAL A 15 1.85 -7.71 -18.09
N LEU A 16 2.17 -7.75 -16.78
CA LEU A 16 3.23 -6.92 -16.20
C LEU A 16 4.62 -7.27 -16.74
N ASP A 17 4.97 -8.55 -16.88
CA ASP A 17 6.29 -8.93 -17.44
C ASP A 17 6.42 -8.55 -18.93
N ASP A 18 5.37 -8.76 -19.73
CA ASP A 18 5.36 -8.36 -21.15
C ASP A 18 5.55 -6.82 -21.28
N LYS A 19 4.84 -6.05 -20.46
CA LYS A 19 4.94 -4.58 -20.39
C LYS A 19 6.32 -4.10 -19.95
N ARG A 20 6.88 -4.73 -18.91
CA ARG A 20 8.23 -4.44 -18.42
C ARG A 20 9.29 -4.73 -19.49
N ARG A 21 9.19 -5.86 -20.20
CA ARG A 21 10.12 -6.22 -21.29
C ARG A 21 10.02 -5.28 -22.48
N ALA A 22 8.85 -4.71 -22.74
CA ALA A 22 8.65 -3.65 -23.72
C ALA A 22 9.22 -2.28 -23.28
N GLY A 23 9.78 -2.18 -22.07
CA GLY A 23 10.32 -0.92 -21.53
C GLY A 23 9.25 0.06 -21.05
N GLU A 24 8.00 -0.40 -20.86
CA GLU A 24 6.94 0.45 -20.33
C GLU A 24 7.16 0.73 -18.84
N ARG A 25 6.73 1.92 -18.40
CA ARG A 25 6.80 2.32 -17.00
C ARG A 25 5.57 1.83 -16.26
N ILE A 26 5.79 1.10 -15.17
CA ILE A 26 4.74 0.55 -14.32
C ILE A 26 4.80 1.26 -12.96
N LEU A 27 3.66 1.78 -12.51
CA LEU A 27 3.49 2.34 -11.18
C LEU A 27 2.66 1.37 -10.34
N PHE A 28 3.21 0.92 -9.23
CA PHE A 28 2.46 0.18 -8.21
C PHE A 28 1.94 1.16 -7.18
N GLU A 29 0.61 1.29 -7.11
CA GLU A 29 -0.06 2.11 -6.11
C GLU A 29 -0.32 1.26 -4.85
N GLY A 30 0.32 1.63 -3.74
CA GLY A 30 0.20 0.92 -2.48
C GLY A 30 -1.03 1.34 -1.67
N ALA A 31 -1.57 0.40 -0.91
CA ALA A 31 -2.53 0.65 0.15
C ALA A 31 -2.30 -0.37 1.28
N GLN A 32 -2.46 -0.06 2.56
CA GLN A 32 -2.55 1.25 3.20
C GLN A 32 -1.12 1.79 3.53
N GLY A 33 -0.94 2.51 4.64
CA GLY A 33 0.38 2.98 5.10
C GLY A 33 1.14 1.92 5.92
N THR A 34 2.46 2.09 6.05
CA THR A 34 3.37 1.13 6.69
C THR A 34 3.00 0.78 8.14
N LEU A 35 2.50 1.73 8.93
CA LEU A 35 2.11 1.47 10.33
C LEU A 35 0.82 0.63 10.46
N LEU A 36 0.15 0.36 9.34
CA LEU A 36 -0.98 -0.57 9.26
C LEU A 36 -0.58 -1.92 8.66
N ASP A 37 0.69 -2.18 8.37
CA ASP A 37 1.17 -3.48 7.87
C ASP A 37 0.89 -4.61 8.88
N ILE A 38 0.50 -5.79 8.40
CA ILE A 38 0.19 -6.94 9.27
C ILE A 38 1.40 -7.42 10.10
N ASP A 39 2.61 -7.32 9.55
CA ASP A 39 3.84 -7.81 10.19
C ASP A 39 4.59 -6.67 10.91
N HIS A 40 4.56 -5.47 10.34
CA HIS A 40 5.41 -4.34 10.77
C HIS A 40 4.63 -3.18 11.40
N GLY A 41 3.31 -3.25 11.42
CA GLY A 41 2.44 -2.22 11.95
C GLY A 41 2.19 -2.33 13.46
N THR A 42 1.28 -1.50 13.96
CA THR A 42 0.89 -1.51 15.38
C THR A 42 -0.10 -2.63 15.71
N TYR A 43 0.32 -3.89 15.55
CA TYR A 43 -0.53 -5.05 15.81
C TYR A 43 -1.13 -5.00 17.24
N PRO A 44 -2.42 -5.35 17.44
CA PRO A 44 -3.38 -5.91 16.47
C PRO A 44 -4.15 -4.88 15.64
N PHE A 45 -3.85 -3.59 15.78
CA PHE A 45 -4.59 -2.50 15.14
C PHE A 45 -4.01 -2.16 13.77
N VAL A 46 -4.09 -3.13 12.85
CA VAL A 46 -3.46 -3.13 11.53
C VAL A 46 -4.45 -3.65 10.48
N THR A 47 -4.10 -3.53 9.19
CA THR A 47 -4.79 -4.26 8.11
C THR A 47 -4.32 -5.71 8.08
N SER A 48 -5.07 -6.58 7.39
CA SER A 48 -4.74 -8.01 7.27
C SER A 48 -3.82 -8.33 6.08
N SER A 49 -3.04 -7.35 5.61
CA SER A 49 -2.15 -7.50 4.46
C SER A 49 -0.85 -6.72 4.66
N ASN A 50 0.15 -7.01 3.82
CA ASN A 50 1.38 -6.25 3.80
C ASN A 50 1.17 -4.94 3.02
N THR A 51 1.60 -3.83 3.60
CA THR A 51 1.54 -2.49 3.02
C THR A 51 2.92 -1.96 2.65
N VAL A 52 3.99 -2.65 3.07
CA VAL A 52 5.36 -2.33 2.67
C VAL A 52 5.60 -2.55 1.18
N ALA A 53 6.55 -1.81 0.60
CA ALA A 53 6.81 -1.81 -0.84
C ALA A 53 7.14 -3.20 -1.43
N GLY A 54 7.68 -4.11 -0.62
CA GLY A 54 7.91 -5.50 -1.03
C GLY A 54 6.65 -6.23 -1.51
N GLN A 55 5.47 -5.80 -1.04
CA GLN A 55 4.19 -6.37 -1.47
C GLN A 55 3.91 -6.12 -2.95
N ALA A 56 4.48 -5.09 -3.57
CA ALA A 56 4.34 -4.89 -5.01
C ALA A 56 4.88 -6.09 -5.80
N ALA A 57 5.94 -6.77 -5.32
CA ALA A 57 6.46 -7.99 -5.92
C ALA A 57 5.54 -9.18 -5.66
N ALA A 58 5.34 -9.51 -4.39
CA ALA A 58 4.56 -10.69 -3.98
C ALA A 58 3.10 -10.64 -4.45
N GLY A 59 2.45 -9.46 -4.38
CA GLY A 59 1.05 -9.27 -4.72
C GLY A 59 0.75 -9.19 -6.21
N SER A 60 1.73 -8.83 -7.04
CA SER A 60 1.52 -8.71 -8.50
C SER A 60 2.20 -9.83 -9.32
N GLY A 61 3.04 -10.64 -8.68
CA GLY A 61 3.78 -11.72 -9.32
C GLY A 61 5.02 -11.27 -10.10
N VAL A 62 5.49 -10.04 -9.89
CA VAL A 62 6.78 -9.59 -10.44
C VAL A 62 7.93 -9.96 -9.50
N GLY A 63 9.10 -10.24 -10.06
CA GLY A 63 10.29 -10.52 -9.26
C GLY A 63 10.72 -9.29 -8.44
N PRO A 64 11.26 -9.46 -7.22
CA PRO A 64 11.64 -8.34 -6.36
C PRO A 64 12.69 -7.41 -7.00
N GLY A 65 13.59 -7.95 -7.82
CA GLY A 65 14.57 -7.16 -8.58
C GLY A 65 13.97 -6.30 -9.71
N ALA A 66 12.67 -6.42 -10.01
CA ALA A 66 11.99 -5.57 -10.98
C ALA A 66 11.53 -4.23 -10.38
N ILE A 67 11.53 -4.10 -9.04
CA ILE A 67 11.18 -2.86 -8.36
C ILE A 67 12.41 -1.96 -8.33
N GLY A 68 12.41 -0.89 -9.14
CA GLY A 68 13.56 0.00 -9.28
C GLY A 68 13.59 1.18 -8.29
N TYR A 69 12.43 1.76 -7.98
CA TYR A 69 12.31 2.95 -7.13
C TYR A 69 11.09 2.84 -6.22
N VAL A 70 11.26 3.24 -4.96
CA VAL A 70 10.20 3.29 -3.95
C VAL A 70 10.06 4.73 -3.46
N LEU A 71 8.90 5.33 -3.71
CA LEU A 71 8.55 6.66 -3.21
C LEU A 71 7.75 6.53 -1.91
N GLY A 72 8.36 6.93 -0.78
CA GLY A 72 7.66 7.04 0.49
C GLY A 72 6.86 8.34 0.57
N ILE A 73 5.55 8.23 0.82
CA ILE A 73 4.69 9.40 1.05
C ILE A 73 4.43 9.53 2.55
N THR A 74 4.72 10.70 3.10
CA THR A 74 4.37 11.06 4.48
C THR A 74 3.71 12.42 4.50
N LYS A 75 2.74 12.59 5.39
CA LYS A 75 2.11 13.89 5.64
C LYS A 75 2.98 14.74 6.57
N ALA A 76 2.78 16.06 6.51
CA ALA A 76 3.44 17.00 7.44
C ALA A 76 3.03 16.80 8.91
N TYR A 77 1.89 16.13 9.15
CA TYR A 77 1.39 15.76 10.47
C TYR A 77 0.79 14.35 10.42
N THR A 78 0.75 13.67 11.56
CA THR A 78 0.26 12.29 11.66
C THR A 78 -1.25 12.26 11.92
N THR A 79 -1.93 11.27 11.35
CA THR A 79 -3.35 10.98 11.64
C THR A 79 -3.54 9.48 11.70
N ARG A 80 -4.51 9.02 12.48
CA ARG A 80 -4.91 7.63 12.58
C ARG A 80 -6.44 7.54 12.47
N VAL A 81 -6.93 6.55 11.72
CA VAL A 81 -8.35 6.17 11.71
C VAL A 81 -8.45 4.80 12.36
N GLY A 82 -9.38 4.63 13.30
CA GLY A 82 -9.53 3.42 14.11
C GLY A 82 -8.71 3.45 15.40
N GLU A 83 -8.88 2.41 16.20
CA GLU A 83 -8.20 2.25 17.50
C GLU A 83 -6.70 1.98 17.35
N GLY A 84 -5.99 1.98 18.48
CA GLY A 84 -4.60 1.59 18.61
C GLY A 84 -3.69 2.72 19.07
N PRO A 85 -2.42 2.41 19.39
CA PRO A 85 -1.52 3.39 19.96
C PRO A 85 -1.25 4.52 18.97
N PHE A 86 -1.32 5.76 19.48
CA PHE A 86 -0.95 6.95 18.71
C PHE A 86 -0.14 7.91 19.60
N PRO A 87 1.19 7.71 19.70
CA PRO A 87 2.04 8.42 20.67
C PRO A 87 2.02 9.95 20.54
N THR A 88 1.73 10.47 19.34
CA THR A 88 1.68 11.90 19.05
C THR A 88 0.25 12.44 18.95
N GLU A 89 -0.74 11.70 19.43
CA GLU A 89 -2.13 12.17 19.48
C GLU A 89 -2.22 13.42 20.36
N GLN A 90 -2.84 14.49 19.83
CA GLN A 90 -3.06 15.73 20.56
C GLN A 90 -4.52 15.88 20.91
N LYS A 91 -4.83 15.96 22.20
CA LYS A 91 -6.19 16.18 22.74
C LYS A 91 -6.34 17.62 23.23
N ASN A 92 -6.11 18.55 22.30
CA ASN A 92 -6.10 20.00 22.52
C ASN A 92 -6.53 20.73 21.23
N GLU A 93 -6.56 22.06 21.28
CA GLU A 93 -6.95 22.93 20.16
C GLU A 93 -6.08 22.74 18.90
N ILE A 94 -4.80 22.38 19.04
CA ILE A 94 -3.91 22.10 17.90
C ILE A 94 -4.34 20.80 17.19
N GLY A 95 -4.70 19.77 17.97
CA GLY A 95 -5.24 18.53 17.42
C GLY A 95 -6.55 18.74 16.67
N GLU A 96 -7.44 19.57 17.21
CA GLU A 96 -8.71 19.95 16.57
C GLU A 96 -8.51 20.77 15.29
N PHE A 97 -7.48 21.63 15.24
CA PHE A 97 -7.16 22.41 14.05
C PHE A 97 -6.58 21.56 12.90
N LEU A 98 -5.80 20.52 13.23
CA LEU A 98 -5.15 19.64 12.24
C LEU A 98 -6.07 18.52 11.71
N GLY A 99 -7.04 18.11 12.54
CA GLY A 99 -8.01 17.02 12.26
C GLY A 99 -9.17 17.45 11.39
#